data_AF-A0A536XUZ5-F1
#
_entry.id   AF-A0A536XUZ5-F1
#
_cell.length_a   1.000
_cell.length_b   1.000
_cell.length_c   1.000
_cell.angle_alpha   90.00
_cell.angle_beta   90.00
_cell.angle_gamma   90.00
#
_symmetry.space_group_name_H-M   'P 1'
#
loop_
_entity.id
_entity.type
_entity.pdbx_description
1 polymer ?
#
loop_
_entity_poly.entity_id
_entity_poly.type
_entity_poly.pdbx_seq_one_letter_code
_entity_poly.pdbx_strand_id
1 'polypeptide(L)'
;MDAIILLVAFLVFMFIGIPVAYAMGLATLVTALWIDIPLEAVMIAISDGMSKFALLTIPFFVLAGAIMSEGGVARRLVDLAKVFV
;
A
#
# COMPACT_ATOMS: atom_id res chain seq x y z
N MET A 1 20.28 -6.47 18.02
CA MET A 1 21.18 -5.56 17.26
C MET A 1 20.57 -5.17 15.91
N ASP A 2 19.41 -5.72 15.63
CA ASP A 2 18.84 -5.87 14.30
C ASP A 2 18.05 -4.61 13.92
N ALA A 3 17.45 -3.95 14.92
CA ALA A 3 16.89 -2.61 14.78
C ALA A 3 17.93 -1.55 14.37
N ILE A 4 19.19 -1.70 14.80
CA ILE A 4 20.26 -0.76 14.42
C ILE A 4 20.61 -0.97 12.95
N ILE A 5 20.67 -2.22 12.50
CA ILE A 5 20.98 -2.57 11.10
C ILE A 5 19.88 -2.07 10.17
N LEU A 6 18.62 -2.25 10.56
CA LEU A 6 17.47 -1.71 9.84
C LEU A 6 17.55 -0.18 9.74
N LEU A 7 17.79 0.50 10.86
CA LEU A 7 17.88 1.96 10.91
C LEU A 7 19.03 2.49 10.04
N VAL A 8 20.22 1.88 10.14
CA VAL A 8 21.39 2.30 9.36
C VAL A 8 21.16 2.04 7.87
N ALA A 9 20.67 0.86 7.48
CA ALA A 9 20.37 0.54 6.09
C ALA A 9 19.31 1.49 5.50
N PHE A 10 18.26 1.79 6.26
CA PHE A 10 17.22 2.73 5.85
C PHE A 10 17.77 4.13 5.61
N LEU A 11 18.56 4.66 6.56
CA LEU A 11 19.17 5.97 6.43
C LEU A 11 20.12 6.04 5.23
N VAL A 12 20.95 5.01 5.02
CA VAL A 12 21.85 4.93 3.86
C VAL A 12 21.06 5.00 2.55
N PHE A 13 20.02 4.18 2.39
CA PHE A 13 19.20 4.20 1.17
C PHE A 13 18.48 5.53 0.96
N MET A 14 18.00 6.16 2.04
CA MET A 14 17.37 7.47 1.99
C MET A 14 18.36 8.58 1.57
N PHE A 15 19.59 8.58 2.10
CA PHE A 15 20.62 9.56 1.74
C PHE A 15 21.10 9.44 0.29
N ILE A 16 21.03 8.24 -0.29
CA ILE A 16 21.34 8.00 -1.72
C ILE A 16 20.22 8.53 -2.64
N GLY A 17 19.10 9.01 -2.07
CA GLY A 17 17.99 9.62 -2.82
C GLY A 17 16.94 8.62 -3.28
N ILE A 18 16.93 7.41 -2.72
CA ILE A 18 15.87 6.42 -2.99
C ILE A 18 14.56 6.89 -2.33
N PRO A 19 13.40 6.84 -3.03
CA PRO A 19 12.13 7.22 -2.42
C PRO A 19 11.84 6.38 -1.17
N VAL A 20 11.25 7.04 -0.15
CA VAL A 20 11.10 6.48 1.21
C VAL A 20 10.47 5.08 1.22
N ALA A 21 9.47 4.83 0.38
CA ALA A 21 8.81 3.53 0.28
C ALA A 21 9.78 2.40 -0.12
N TYR A 22 10.65 2.66 -1.11
CA TYR A 22 11.65 1.68 -1.56
C TYR A 22 12.80 1.55 -0.56
N ALA A 23 13.22 2.65 0.06
CA ALA A 23 14.26 2.64 1.09
C ALA A 23 13.84 1.77 2.29
N MET A 24 12.59 1.89 2.75
CA MET A 24 12.02 1.05 3.81
C MET A 24 12.01 -0.44 3.43
N GLY A 25 11.54 -0.76 2.22
CA GLY A 25 11.50 -2.14 1.73
C GLY A 25 12.88 -2.77 1.66
N LEU A 26 13.85 -2.08 1.06
CA LEU A 26 15.23 -2.57 0.92
C LEU A 26 15.92 -2.73 2.27
N ALA A 27 15.76 -1.78 3.20
CA ALA A 27 16.33 -1.89 4.54
C ALA A 27 15.77 -3.10 5.32
N THR A 28 14.49 -3.38 5.14
CA THR A 28 13.83 -4.55 5.74
C THR A 28 14.38 -5.85 5.16
N LEU A 29 14.62 -5.91 3.84
CA LEU A 29 15.24 -7.07 3.18
C LEU A 29 16.68 -7.31 3.67
N VAL A 30 17.49 -6.25 3.77
CA VAL A 30 18.87 -6.33 4.29
C VAL A 30 18.87 -6.88 5.72
N THR A 31 17.94 -6.42 6.56
CA THR A 31 17.82 -6.88 7.95
C THR A 31 17.33 -8.33 8.01
N ALA A 32 16.38 -8.72 7.14
CA ALA A 32 15.88 -10.09 7.09
C ALA A 32 16.97 -11.09 6.70
N LEU A 33 17.86 -10.72 5.76
CA LEU A 33 19.04 -11.51 5.41
C LEU A 33 20.05 -11.59 6.55
N TRP A 34 20.20 -10.53 7.35
CA TRP A 34 21.13 -10.52 8.48
C TRP A 34 20.68 -11.42 9.64
N ILE A 35 19.36 -11.61 9.81
CA ILE A 35 18.78 -12.51 10.83
C ILE A 35 18.61 -13.95 10.29
N ASP A 36 19.07 -14.24 9.06
CA ASP A 36 18.89 -15.54 8.39
C ASP A 36 17.41 -15.98 8.32
N ILE A 37 16.48 -15.02 8.13
CA ILE A 37 15.07 -15.36 7.93
C ILE A 37 14.95 -16.13 6.60
N PRO A 38 14.28 -17.31 6.60
CA PRO A 38 14.04 -18.05 5.36
C PRO A 38 13.38 -17.15 4.31
N LEU A 39 13.92 -17.17 3.10
CA LEU A 39 13.42 -16.32 2.01
C LEU A 39 11.93 -16.58 1.72
N GLU A 40 11.49 -17.82 1.93
CA GLU A 40 10.07 -18.22 1.85
C GLU A 40 9.19 -17.42 2.81
N ALA A 41 9.62 -17.22 4.06
CA ALA A 41 8.89 -16.45 5.06
C ALA A 41 8.82 -14.95 4.69
N VAL A 42 9.89 -14.41 4.10
CA VAL A 42 9.91 -13.03 3.59
C VAL A 42 8.91 -12.87 2.45
N MET A 43 8.86 -13.83 1.51
CA MET A 43 7.92 -13.81 0.39
C MET A 43 6.46 -13.92 0.85
N ILE A 44 6.18 -14.75 1.86
CA ILE A 44 4.85 -14.85 2.48
C ILE A 44 4.45 -13.50 3.10
N ALA A 45 5.34 -12.86 3.86
CA ALA A 45 5.06 -11.57 4.48
C ALA A 45 4.79 -10.45 3.46
N ILE A 46 5.51 -10.45 2.32
CA ILE A 46 5.26 -9.52 1.21
C ILE A 46 3.87 -9.78 0.60
N SER A 47 3.52 -11.05 0.36
CA SER A 47 2.21 -11.44 -0.18
C SER A 47 1.05 -11.00 0.73
N ASP A 48 1.19 -11.17 2.04
CA ASP A 48 0.21 -10.74 3.03
C ASP A 48 0.07 -9.20 3.06
N GLY A 49 1.16 -8.48 2.82
CA GLY A 49 1.16 -7.02 2.70
C GLY A 49 0.37 -6.51 1.49
N MET A 50 0.47 -7.19 0.35
CA MET A 50 -0.27 -6.83 -0.88
C MET A 50 -1.73 -7.27 -0.86
N SER A 51 -2.06 -8.31 -0.10
CA SER A 51 -3.42 -8.85 0.01
C SER A 51 -4.32 -8.06 0.96
N LYS A 52 -3.89 -6.87 1.41
CA LYS A 52 -4.67 -6.01 2.30
C LYS A 52 -5.97 -5.59 1.60
N PHE A 53 -7.10 -5.81 2.27
CA PHE A 53 -8.44 -5.37 1.84
C PHE A 53 -8.47 -3.89 1.41
N ALA A 54 -7.62 -3.04 2.00
CA ALA A 54 -7.47 -1.64 1.63
C ALA A 54 -7.01 -1.43 0.17
N LEU A 55 -6.17 -2.31 -0.38
CA LEU A 55 -5.71 -2.21 -1.77
C LEU A 55 -6.81 -2.63 -2.75
N LEU A 56 -7.61 -3.63 -2.37
CA LEU A 56 -8.80 -4.07 -3.09
C LEU A 56 -9.94 -3.03 -3.04
N THR A 57 -9.93 -2.17 -2.02
CA THR A 57 -10.94 -1.12 -1.85
C THR A 57 -10.89 -0.09 -2.98
N ILE A 58 -9.71 0.22 -3.53
CA ILE A 58 -9.55 1.15 -4.67
C ILE A 58 -10.30 0.66 -5.93
N PRO A 59 -10.02 -0.54 -6.48
CA PRO A 59 -10.72 -1.02 -7.67
C PRO A 59 -12.22 -1.20 -7.42
N PHE A 60 -12.64 -1.58 -6.21
CA PHE A 60 -14.07 -1.66 -5.89
C PHE A 60 -14.75 -0.30 -5.82
N PHE A 61 -14.09 0.75 -5.31
CA PHE A 61 -14.63 2.11 -5.37
C PHE A 61 -14.73 2.62 -6.80
N VAL A 62 -13.72 2.35 -7.64
CA VAL A 62 -13.75 2.71 -9.06
C VAL A 62 -14.89 1.98 -9.77
N LEU A 63 -15.06 0.68 -9.52
CA LEU A 63 -16.15 -0.12 -10.07
C LEU A 63 -17.53 0.36 -9.60
N ALA A 64 -17.70 0.60 -8.30
CA ALA A 64 -18.95 1.13 -7.75
C ALA A 64 -19.27 2.51 -8.34
N GLY A 65 -18.27 3.37 -8.48
CA GLY A 65 -18.41 4.68 -9.15
C GLY A 65 -18.83 4.56 -10.61
N ALA A 66 -18.24 3.64 -11.37
CA ALA A 66 -18.62 3.35 -12.74
C ALA A 66 -20.09 2.88 -12.83
N ILE A 67 -20.49 1.92 -11.99
CA ILE A 67 -21.87 1.43 -11.92
C ILE A 67 -22.85 2.57 -11.59
N MET A 68 -22.49 3.45 -10.64
CA MET A 68 -23.33 4.59 -10.27
C MET A 68 -23.48 5.62 -11.41
N SER A 69 -22.42 5.80 -12.20
CA SER A 69 -22.41 6.69 -13.37
C SER A 69 -23.29 6.14 -14.50
N GLU A 70 -23.05 4.88 -14.91
CA GLU A 70 -23.82 4.19 -15.96
C GLU A 70 -25.29 4.01 -15.56
N GLY A 71 -25.55 3.58 -14.33
CA GLY A 71 -26.91 3.33 -13.81
C GLY A 71 -27.71 4.59 -13.49
N GLY A 72 -27.13 5.78 -13.69
CA GLY A 72 -27.78 7.07 -13.43
C GLY A 72 -28.06 7.36 -11.95
N VAL A 73 -27.57 6.52 -11.04
CA VAL A 73 -27.71 6.70 -9.58
C VAL A 73 -26.99 7.97 -9.15
N ALA A 74 -25.79 8.23 -9.69
CA ALA A 74 -25.05 9.45 -9.42
C ALA A 74 -25.87 10.72 -9.76
N ARG A 75 -26.57 10.73 -10.90
CA ARG A 75 -27.46 11.83 -11.31
C ARG A 75 -28.64 11.97 -10.36
N ARG A 76 -29.32 10.86 -10.03
CA ARG A 76 -30.47 10.85 -9.09
C ARG A 76 -30.08 11.39 -7.70
N LEU A 77 -28.90 11.04 -7.20
CA LEU A 77 -28.39 11.55 -5.92
C LEU A 77 -28.11 13.06 -5.97
N VAL A 78 -27.52 13.54 -7.07
CA VAL A 78 -27.28 14.98 -7.28
C VAL A 78 -28.59 15.75 -7.38
N ASP A 79 -29.58 15.23 -8.12
CA ASP A 79 -30.87 15.89 -8.28
C ASP A 79 -31.66 15.92 -6.97
N LEU A 80 -31.55 14.87 -6.13
CA LEU A 80 -32.08 14.89 -4.76
C LEU A 80 -31.41 16.00 -3.92
N ALA A 81 -30.08 16.11 -3.96
CA ALA A 81 -29.34 17.10 -3.18
C ALA A 81 -29.73 18.54 -3.56
N LYS A 82 -30.00 18.81 -4.85
CA LYS A 82 -30.49 20.11 -5.35
C LYS A 82 -31.89 20.49 -4.84
N VAL A 83 -32.68 19.55 -4.30
CA VAL A 83 -33.97 19.88 -3.69
C VAL A 83 -33.80 20.44 -2.27
N PHE A 84 -32.70 20.07 -1.59
CA PHE A 84 -32.39 20.49 -0.23
C PHE A 84 -31.57 21.78 -0.14
N VAL A 85 -31.04 22.27 -1.26
CA VAL A 85 -30.28 23.52 -1.39
C VAL A 85 -31.05 24.48 -2.28
#